data_AF-A0A2W7JH69-F1
#
_entry.id   AF-A0A2W7JH69-F1
#
_cell.length_a   1.000
_cell.length_b   1.000
_cell.length_c   1.000
_cell.angle_alpha   90.00
_cell.angle_beta   90.00
_cell.angle_gamma   90.00
#
_symmetry.space_group_name_H-M   'P 1'
#
loop_
_entity.id
_entity.type
_entity.pdbx_description
1 polymer ?
#
loop_
_entity_poly.entity_id
_entity_poly.type
_entity_poly.pdbx_seq_one_letter_code
_entity_poly.pdbx_strand_id
1 'polypeptide(L)'
;MTTVTEKQLKTINYCLTDFRDRKTYEITSFLPALLDDLLIPTSIGMEMSAVYIDCDVDQDGLPDNLKNTKGITFEFMDDFVTLPTEEGINYISDWCEKNVLENREEVLQKARKLKEKYLKK
;
A
#
# COMPACT_ATOMS: atom_id res chain seq x y z
N MET A 1 1.84 3.92 18.79
CA MET A 1 1.09 2.82 18.17
C MET A 1 -0.37 3.17 18.24
N THR A 2 -0.87 3.75 17.16
CA THR A 2 -2.30 3.92 16.96
C THR A 2 -2.92 2.53 16.84
N THR A 3 -3.92 2.20 17.65
CA THR A 3 -4.54 0.87 17.57
C THR A 3 -5.46 0.85 16.35
N VAL A 4 -5.04 0.14 15.29
CA VAL A 4 -5.85 -0.05 14.09
C VAL A 4 -7.07 -0.90 14.44
N THR A 5 -8.27 -0.41 14.10
CA THR A 5 -9.52 -1.12 14.34
C THR A 5 -9.62 -2.36 13.43
N GLU A 6 -10.47 -3.31 13.80
CA GLU A 6 -10.72 -4.50 12.97
C GLU A 6 -11.22 -4.12 11.56
N LYS A 7 -12.07 -3.09 11.45
CA LYS A 7 -12.54 -2.60 10.15
C LYS A 7 -11.37 -2.08 9.31
N GLN A 8 -10.51 -1.26 9.89
CA GLN A 8 -9.35 -0.72 9.18
C GLN A 8 -8.39 -1.82 8.73
N LEU A 9 -8.14 -2.83 9.58
CA LEU A 9 -7.30 -3.97 9.23
C LEU A 9 -7.90 -4.77 8.08
N LYS A 10 -9.23 -4.94 8.03
CA LYS A 10 -9.91 -5.58 6.89
C LYS A 10 -9.70 -4.80 5.60
N THR A 11 -9.87 -3.48 5.61
CA THR A 11 -9.65 -2.63 4.42
C THR A 11 -8.22 -2.76 3.91
N ILE A 12 -7.21 -2.66 4.79
CA ILE A 12 -5.80 -2.82 4.41
C ILE A 12 -5.55 -4.22 3.81
N ASN A 13 -6.07 -5.27 4.46
CA ASN A 13 -5.91 -6.64 3.98
C ASN A 13 -6.54 -6.84 2.60
N TYR A 14 -7.77 -6.35 2.39
CA TYR A 14 -8.45 -6.48 1.11
C TYR A 14 -7.75 -5.71 0.00
N CYS A 15 -7.31 -4.47 0.27
CA CYS A 15 -6.49 -3.69 -0.65
C CYS A 15 -5.24 -4.48 -1.09
N LEU A 16 -4.42 -4.95 -0.15
CA LEU A 16 -3.19 -5.69 -0.47
C LEU A 16 -3.46 -7.05 -1.16
N THR A 17 -4.57 -7.69 -0.81
CA THR A 17 -5.01 -8.94 -1.44
C THR A 17 -5.38 -8.71 -2.90
N ASP A 18 -6.10 -7.63 -3.21
CA ASP A 18 -6.46 -7.27 -4.58
C ASP A 18 -5.20 -7.02 -5.42
N PHE A 19 -4.21 -6.26 -4.92
CA PHE A 19 -2.91 -6.09 -5.60
C PHE A 19 -2.17 -7.41 -5.81
N ARG A 20 -2.24 -8.33 -4.85
CA ARG A 20 -1.61 -9.65 -4.97
C ARG A 20 -2.30 -10.49 -6.05
N ASP A 21 -3.63 -10.58 -5.99
CA ASP A 21 -4.43 -11.54 -6.74
C ASP A 21 -4.85 -11.04 -8.12
N ARG A 22 -4.76 -9.73 -8.38
CA ARG A 22 -4.99 -9.18 -9.71
C ARG A 22 -3.89 -9.66 -10.64
N LYS A 23 -4.31 -10.27 -11.74
CA LYS A 23 -3.44 -10.83 -12.79
C LYS A 23 -3.88 -10.29 -14.15
N THR A 24 -2.92 -10.06 -15.03
CA THR A 24 -3.17 -9.90 -16.46
C THR A 24 -2.50 -11.05 -17.22
N TYR A 25 -2.57 -11.03 -18.55
CA TYR A 25 -1.87 -12.01 -19.37
C TYR A 25 -0.34 -11.99 -19.15
N GLU A 26 0.22 -10.83 -18.81
CA GLU A 26 1.67 -10.62 -18.67
C GLU A 26 2.12 -10.46 -17.20
N ILE A 27 1.20 -10.11 -16.30
CA ILE A 27 1.49 -9.77 -14.91
C ILE A 27 0.84 -10.80 -13.99
N THR A 28 1.66 -11.52 -13.23
CA THR A 28 1.21 -12.55 -12.27
C THR A 28 0.79 -11.97 -10.91
N SER A 29 1.13 -10.72 -10.64
CA SER A 29 0.70 -9.95 -9.48
C SER A 29 1.06 -8.48 -9.67
N PHE A 30 0.19 -7.56 -9.25
CA PHE A 30 0.51 -6.13 -9.22
C PHE A 30 1.24 -5.71 -7.93
N LEU A 31 1.32 -6.60 -6.94
CA LEU A 31 1.99 -6.32 -5.67
C LEU A 31 3.46 -5.88 -5.83
N PRO A 32 4.32 -6.52 -6.64
CA PRO A 32 5.69 -6.04 -6.83
C PRO A 32 5.75 -4.61 -7.38
N ALA A 33 4.86 -4.26 -8.33
CA ALA A 33 4.79 -2.93 -8.91
C ALA A 33 4.33 -1.89 -7.88
N LEU A 34 3.30 -2.22 -7.09
CA LEU A 34 2.88 -1.40 -5.95
C LEU A 34 4.07 -1.10 -5.02
N LEU A 35 4.86 -2.10 -4.64
CA LEU A 35 5.98 -1.89 -3.72
C LEU A 35 7.11 -1.03 -4.29
N ASP A 36 7.36 -1.10 -5.61
CA ASP A 36 8.31 -0.22 -6.27
C ASP A 36 7.81 1.23 -6.32
N ASP A 37 6.54 1.42 -6.68
CA ASP A 37 5.93 2.75 -6.81
C ASP A 37 5.88 3.47 -5.46
N LEU A 38 5.58 2.75 -4.37
CA LEU A 38 5.60 3.31 -3.01
C LEU A 38 6.99 3.78 -2.55
N LEU A 39 8.07 3.56 -3.32
CA LEU A 39 9.37 4.15 -3.05
C LEU A 39 9.44 5.64 -3.38
N ILE A 40 8.42 6.25 -3.96
CA ILE A 40 8.33 7.70 -4.15
C ILE A 40 6.94 8.17 -3.73
N PRO A 41 6.76 9.45 -3.35
CA PRO A 41 5.43 10.00 -3.13
C PRO A 41 4.56 9.81 -4.39
N THR A 42 3.50 9.01 -4.29
CA THR A 42 2.71 8.58 -5.44
C THR A 42 1.34 8.06 -5.04
N SER A 43 0.44 8.01 -6.02
CA SER A 43 -0.83 7.30 -5.95
C SER A 43 -0.83 6.19 -6.99
N ILE A 44 -1.12 4.96 -6.57
CA ILE A 44 -1.35 3.83 -7.48
C ILE A 44 -2.72 3.24 -7.20
N GLY A 45 -3.52 3.14 -8.26
CA GLY A 45 -4.90 2.65 -8.19
C GLY A 45 -5.16 1.54 -9.21
N MET A 46 -6.03 0.64 -8.82
CA MET A 46 -6.71 -0.33 -9.64
C MET A 46 -8.22 -0.10 -9.51
N GLU A 47 -9.02 -0.91 -10.19
CA GLU A 47 -10.48 -0.78 -10.23
C GLU A 47 -11.14 -0.79 -8.85
N MET A 48 -10.63 -1.57 -7.89
CA MET A 48 -11.23 -1.72 -6.56
C MET A 48 -10.32 -1.28 -5.41
N SER A 49 -9.05 -0.97 -5.68
CA SER A 49 -8.07 -0.70 -4.62
C SER A 49 -7.10 0.39 -5.03
N ALA A 50 -6.72 1.24 -4.10
CA ALA A 50 -5.66 2.21 -4.32
C ALA A 50 -4.80 2.40 -3.07
N VAL A 51 -3.54 2.78 -3.30
CA VAL A 51 -2.63 3.19 -2.25
C VAL A 51 -2.04 4.55 -2.59
N TYR A 52 -2.08 5.44 -1.60
CA TYR A 52 -1.58 6.80 -1.69
C TYR A 52 -0.51 6.98 -0.62
N ILE A 53 0.68 7.46 -0.95
CA ILE A 53 1.74 7.71 0.03
C ILE A 53 2.28 9.12 -0.11
N ASP A 54 2.15 9.90 0.97
CA ASP A 54 2.68 11.27 1.09
C ASP A 54 2.43 12.14 -0.16
N CYS A 55 1.26 11.97 -0.80
CA CYS A 55 0.93 12.59 -2.08
C CYS A 55 0.78 14.11 -1.97
N ASP A 56 1.87 14.83 -2.19
CA ASP A 56 1.87 16.29 -2.40
C ASP A 56 1.82 16.68 -3.90
N VAL A 57 1.94 15.70 -4.82
CA VAL A 57 2.37 15.97 -6.21
C VAL A 57 1.23 16.22 -7.21
N ASP A 58 -0.02 15.85 -6.89
CA ASP A 58 -1.18 16.17 -7.73
C ASP A 58 -2.46 16.15 -6.90
N GLN A 59 -2.72 17.23 -6.17
CA GLN A 59 -3.93 17.31 -5.34
C GLN A 59 -5.22 17.25 -6.16
N ASP A 60 -5.19 17.63 -7.44
CA ASP A 60 -6.39 17.64 -8.29
C ASP A 60 -6.82 16.22 -8.71
N GLY A 61 -5.89 15.26 -8.71
CA GLY A 61 -6.16 13.83 -8.94
C GLY A 61 -6.58 13.03 -7.69
N LEU A 62 -6.53 13.63 -6.50
CA LEU A 62 -6.89 12.95 -5.25
C LEU A 62 -8.38 13.15 -4.90
N PRO A 63 -9.03 12.13 -4.32
CA PRO A 63 -10.30 12.31 -3.62
C PRO A 63 -10.23 13.47 -2.63
N ASP A 64 -11.28 14.30 -2.56
CA ASP A 64 -11.30 15.52 -1.72
C ASP A 64 -11.00 15.23 -0.24
N ASN A 65 -11.38 14.06 0.26
CA ASN A 65 -11.11 13.59 1.62
C ASN A 65 -9.64 13.22 1.88
N LEU A 66 -8.82 13.06 0.84
CA LEU A 66 -7.40 12.74 0.94
C LEU A 66 -6.49 13.95 0.69
N LYS A 67 -7.04 15.06 0.18
CA LYS A 67 -6.30 16.32 0.02
C LYS A 67 -5.74 16.77 1.37
N ASN A 68 -4.44 17.08 1.40
CA ASN A 68 -3.69 17.49 2.59
C ASN A 68 -3.57 16.44 3.71
N THR A 69 -3.88 15.17 3.40
CA THR A 69 -3.69 14.08 4.35
C THR A 69 -2.24 13.57 4.27
N LYS A 70 -1.49 13.68 5.36
CA LYS A 70 -0.14 13.12 5.47
C LYS A 70 -0.21 11.65 5.86
N GLY A 71 0.73 10.85 5.37
CA GLY A 71 0.79 9.43 5.65
C GLY A 71 0.55 8.56 4.43
N ILE A 72 0.14 7.33 4.68
CA ILE A 72 -0.22 6.35 3.67
C ILE A 72 -1.70 5.98 3.82
N THR A 73 -2.43 6.06 2.71
CA THR A 73 -3.84 5.69 2.64
C THR A 73 -4.02 4.43 1.83
N PHE A 74 -4.80 3.50 2.36
CA PHE A 74 -5.29 2.32 1.68
C PHE A 74 -6.78 2.49 1.37
N GLU A 75 -7.15 2.29 0.12
CA GLU A 75 -8.52 2.26 -0.36
C GLU A 75 -8.87 0.85 -0.80
N PHE A 76 -10.06 0.40 -0.40
CA PHE A 76 -10.68 -0.79 -0.98
C PHE A 76 -12.18 -0.54 -1.12
N MET A 77 -12.68 -0.53 -2.36
CA MET A 77 -14.01 -0.03 -2.70
C MET A 77 -14.20 1.38 -2.11
N ASP A 78 -15.30 1.64 -1.41
CA ASP A 78 -15.60 2.96 -0.83
C ASP A 78 -14.98 3.18 0.57
N ASP A 79 -14.19 2.24 1.09
CA ASP A 79 -13.58 2.32 2.42
C ASP A 79 -12.12 2.81 2.33
N PHE A 80 -11.78 3.81 3.18
CA PHE A 80 -10.45 4.43 3.25
C PHE A 80 -9.83 4.29 4.64
N VAL A 81 -8.54 4.01 4.68
CA VAL A 81 -7.75 3.97 5.91
C VAL A 81 -6.43 4.71 5.72
N THR A 82 -6.28 5.83 6.41
CA THR A 82 -5.02 6.55 6.50
C THR A 82 -4.27 6.20 7.78
N LEU A 83 -2.99 5.87 7.64
CA LEU A 83 -2.06 5.66 8.75
C LEU A 83 -0.83 6.56 8.60
N PRO A 84 -0.08 6.83 9.68
CA PRO A 84 1.28 7.35 9.56
C PRO A 84 2.10 6.47 8.61
N THR A 85 2.93 7.08 7.75
CA THR A 85 3.71 6.36 6.73
C THR A 85 4.50 5.19 7.33
N GLU A 86 5.18 5.42 8.45
CA GLU A 86 5.94 4.37 9.15
C GLU A 86 5.07 3.18 9.59
N GLU A 87 3.87 3.45 10.13
CA GLU A 87 2.95 2.39 10.57
C GLU A 87 2.44 1.60 9.36
N GLY A 88 2.03 2.26 8.28
CA GLY A 88 1.54 1.57 7.08
C GLY A 88 2.63 0.77 6.34
N ILE A 89 3.88 1.26 6.28
CA ILE A 89 5.02 0.49 5.73
C ILE A 89 5.31 -0.76 6.55
N ASN A 90 5.21 -0.70 7.88
CA ASN A 90 5.31 -1.88 8.72
C ASN A 90 4.17 -2.87 8.43
N TYR A 91 2.92 -2.40 8.29
CA TYR A 91 1.79 -3.24 7.91
C TYR A 91 2.00 -3.95 6.57
N ILE A 92 2.41 -3.22 5.53
CA ILE A 92 2.70 -3.79 4.21
C ILE A 92 3.76 -4.89 4.32
N SER A 93 4.85 -4.61 5.04
CA SER A 93 5.95 -5.56 5.19
C SER A 93 5.53 -6.83 5.91
N ASP A 94 4.86 -6.70 7.06
CA ASP A 94 4.36 -7.83 7.84
C ASP A 94 3.32 -8.64 7.06
N TRP A 95 2.50 -7.96 6.26
CA TRP A 95 1.51 -8.61 5.40
C TRP A 95 2.19 -9.42 4.29
N CYS A 96 3.18 -8.84 3.61
CA CYS A 96 3.98 -9.53 2.59
C CYS A 96 4.67 -10.78 3.15
N GLU A 97 5.25 -10.70 4.36
CA GLU A 97 5.90 -11.85 5.00
C GLU A 97 4.95 -13.02 5.25
N LYS A 98 3.68 -12.73 5.59
CA LYS A 98 2.66 -13.73 5.96
C LYS A 98 1.87 -14.28 4.77
N ASN A 99 1.65 -13.48 3.73
CA ASN A 99 0.61 -13.76 2.72
C ASN A 99 1.15 -14.02 1.30
N VAL A 100 2.47 -13.89 1.08
CA VAL A 100 3.08 -14.03 -0.24
C VAL A 100 3.85 -15.35 -0.34
N LEU A 101 3.38 -16.22 -1.23
CA LEU A 101 3.99 -17.53 -1.51
C LEU A 101 4.71 -17.56 -2.87
N GLU A 102 4.12 -16.93 -3.89
CA GLU A 102 4.69 -16.79 -5.23
C GLU A 102 5.59 -15.55 -5.31
N ASN A 103 6.70 -15.63 -6.06
CA ASN A 103 7.70 -14.54 -6.19
C ASN A 103 8.17 -13.95 -4.84
N ARG A 104 8.14 -14.78 -3.78
CA ARG A 104 8.31 -14.35 -2.40
C ARG A 104 9.61 -13.59 -2.16
N GLU A 105 10.73 -14.08 -2.70
CA GLU A 105 12.03 -13.44 -2.49
C GLU A 105 12.06 -12.02 -3.08
N GLU A 106 11.53 -11.84 -4.30
CA GLU A 106 11.43 -10.53 -4.93
C GLU A 106 10.56 -9.57 -4.12
N VAL A 107 9.36 -10.02 -3.74
CA VAL A 107 8.41 -9.21 -2.97
C VAL A 107 9.00 -8.81 -1.61
N LEU A 108 9.66 -9.73 -0.91
CA LEU A 108 10.30 -9.42 0.36
C LEU A 108 11.50 -8.49 0.22
N GLN A 109 12.27 -8.59 -0.86
CA GLN A 109 13.34 -7.62 -1.14
C GLN A 109 12.77 -6.21 -1.39
N LYS A 110 11.67 -6.08 -2.13
CA LYS A 110 11.01 -4.78 -2.36
C LYS A 110 10.40 -4.22 -1.07
N ALA A 111 9.73 -5.05 -0.27
CA ALA A 111 9.22 -4.65 1.05
C ALA A 111 10.35 -4.20 1.99
N ARG A 112 11.50 -4.88 1.98
CA ARG A 112 12.69 -4.44 2.73
C ARG A 112 13.16 -3.07 2.27
N LYS A 113 13.25 -2.80 0.96
CA LYS A 113 13.63 -1.48 0.44
C LYS A 113 12.69 -0.37 0.93
N LEU A 114 11.38 -0.63 0.99
CA LEU A 114 10.42 0.30 1.58
C LEU A 114 10.71 0.56 3.06
N LYS A 115 10.93 -0.49 3.87
CA LYS A 115 11.33 -0.32 5.28
C LYS A 115 12.61 0.51 5.39
N GLU A 116 13.60 0.24 4.55
CA GLU A 116 14.86 0.98 4.58
C GLU A 116 14.69 2.45 4.22
N LYS A 117 13.77 2.78 3.30
CA LYS A 117 13.50 4.17 2.90
C LYS A 117 12.76 4.95 3.99
N TYR A 118 11.73 4.35 4.60
CA TYR A 118 10.81 5.06 5.48
C TYR A 118 11.07 4.86 6.97
N LEU A 119 11.82 3.83 7.36
CA LEU A 119 12.05 3.48 8.77
C LEU A 119 13.51 3.61 9.22
N LYS A 120 14.48 3.83 8.29
CA LYS A 120 15.84 4.21 8.70
C LYS A 120 15.84 5.71 9.05
N LYS A 121 16.07 5.98 10.33
CA LYS A 121 16.42 7.32 10.83
C LYS A 121 17.86 7.67 10.49
#